data_AF-A0A329RM38-F1
#
_entry.id   AF-A0A329RM38-F1
#
_cell.length_a   1.000
_cell.length_b   1.000
_cell.length_c   1.000
_cell.angle_alpha   90.00
_cell.angle_beta   90.00
_cell.angle_gamma   90.00
#
_symmetry.space_group_name_H-M   'P 1'
#
loop_
_entity.id
_entity.type
_entity.pdbx_description
1 polymer ?
#
loop_
_entity_poly.entity_id
_entity_poly.type
_entity_poly.pdbx_seq_one_letter_code
_entity_poly.pdbx_strand_id
1 'polypeptide(L)'
;MRFSIIPFEGIASVKQIFDLVVSYFSNMEISVSEELEVLVTVRENDDDSTIDSITQNVLMSTTIETSVKKESNTVMFSEFCERDDIPCSDRDYGVVGSEFVDNDERYSYRPKERVRKDVNGVIEVRGYNRPKGYFLAHFGLDLGFDGAEHGFFQDITRWSS
;
A
#
# COMPACT_ATOMS: atom_id res chain seq x y z
N MET A 1 13.19 -12.05 2.68
CA MET A 1 12.59 -10.88 2.02
C MET A 1 12.10 -11.36 0.67
N ARG A 2 10.79 -11.32 0.41
CA ARG A 2 10.20 -11.77 -0.87
C ARG A 2 9.67 -10.53 -1.57
N PHE A 3 10.11 -10.33 -2.81
CA PHE A 3 9.63 -9.23 -3.64
C PHE A 3 8.59 -9.79 -4.60
N SER A 4 7.46 -9.10 -4.69
CA SER A 4 6.41 -9.36 -5.68
C SER A 4 6.33 -8.15 -6.59
N ILE A 5 6.18 -8.39 -7.89
CA ILE A 5 6.06 -7.37 -8.92
C ILE A 5 4.72 -7.61 -9.61
N ILE A 6 3.82 -6.63 -9.58
CA ILE A 6 2.50 -6.71 -10.20
C ILE A 6 2.42 -5.69 -11.34
N PRO A 7 2.35 -6.11 -12.62
CA PRO A 7 2.13 -5.20 -13.73
C PRO A 7 0.69 -4.72 -13.79
N PHE A 8 0.49 -3.44 -14.12
CA PHE A 8 -0.82 -2.88 -14.43
C PHE A 8 -0.86 -2.41 -15.88
N GLU A 9 -1.96 -2.63 -16.61
CA GLU A 9 -2.12 -2.20 -18.01
C GLU A 9 -3.15 -1.08 -18.14
N GLY A 10 -2.97 -0.21 -19.16
CA GLY A 10 -3.93 0.85 -19.48
C GLY A 10 -3.90 2.07 -18.55
N ILE A 11 -2.73 2.41 -18.01
CA ILE A 11 -2.58 3.50 -17.04
C ILE A 11 -2.18 4.80 -17.77
N ALA A 12 -2.71 5.94 -17.32
CA ALA A 12 -2.38 7.24 -17.87
C ALA A 12 -1.07 7.85 -17.32
N SER A 13 -0.71 7.55 -16.06
CA SER A 13 0.56 7.97 -15.44
C SER A 13 0.93 7.17 -14.20
N VAL A 14 2.22 7.18 -13.83
CA VAL A 14 2.73 6.60 -12.57
C VAL A 14 2.04 7.23 -11.35
N LYS A 15 1.78 8.55 -11.40
CA LYS A 15 1.10 9.28 -10.34
C LYS A 15 -0.30 8.73 -10.04
N GLN A 16 -1.06 8.37 -11.07
CA GLN A 16 -2.40 7.82 -10.89
C GLN A 16 -2.38 6.53 -10.05
N ILE A 17 -1.39 5.65 -10.29
CA ILE A 17 -1.24 4.42 -9.50
C ILE A 17 -0.74 4.73 -8.10
N PHE A 18 0.20 5.66 -7.97
CA PHE A 18 0.65 6.12 -6.67
C PHE A 18 -0.50 6.63 -5.80
N ASP A 19 -1.35 7.52 -6.33
CA ASP A 19 -2.52 8.05 -5.62
C ASP A 19 -3.50 6.93 -5.23
N LEU A 20 -3.72 5.95 -6.12
CA LEU A 20 -4.56 4.78 -5.83
C LEU A 20 -3.96 3.90 -4.73
N VAL A 21 -2.64 3.68 -4.75
CA VAL A 21 -1.92 2.91 -3.74
C VAL A 21 -2.04 3.59 -2.38
N VAL A 22 -1.79 4.90 -2.29
CA VAL A 22 -1.92 5.66 -1.03
C VAL A 22 -3.34 5.55 -0.48
N SER A 23 -4.35 5.71 -1.34
CA SER A 23 -5.76 5.59 -0.94
C SER A 23 -6.13 4.17 -0.49
N TYR A 24 -5.66 3.15 -1.22
CA TYR A 24 -5.90 1.75 -0.91
C TYR A 24 -5.25 1.34 0.42
N PHE A 25 -3.95 1.62 0.61
CA PHE A 25 -3.23 1.26 1.84
C PHE A 25 -3.73 2.01 3.06
N SER A 26 -4.24 3.23 2.87
CA SER A 26 -4.92 3.96 3.94
C SER A 26 -6.17 3.25 4.44
N ASN A 27 -6.87 2.47 3.60
CA ASN A 27 -8.18 1.92 3.94
C ASN A 27 -8.27 0.39 3.91
N MET A 28 -7.21 -0.29 3.46
CA MET A 28 -7.22 -1.71 3.16
C MET A 28 -7.73 -2.58 4.30
N GLU A 29 -7.28 -2.35 5.53
CA GLU A 29 -7.67 -3.17 6.67
C GLU A 29 -9.17 -3.07 6.98
N ILE A 30 -9.77 -1.90 6.75
CA ILE A 30 -11.22 -1.72 6.85
C ILE A 30 -11.91 -2.44 5.69
N SER A 31 -11.46 -2.24 4.45
CA SER A 31 -12.05 -2.90 3.27
C SER A 31 -11.99 -4.43 3.36
N VAL A 32 -10.91 -5.00 3.91
CA VAL A 32 -10.80 -6.44 4.16
C VAL A 32 -11.82 -6.90 5.20
N SER A 33 -12.04 -6.13 6.26
CA SER A 33 -13.07 -6.50 7.24
C SER A 33 -14.50 -6.34 6.72
N GLU A 34 -14.76 -5.40 5.82
CA GLU A 34 -16.09 -5.24 5.20
C GLU A 34 -16.47 -6.44 4.34
N GLU A 35 -15.49 -7.00 3.61
CA GLU A 35 -15.67 -8.22 2.83
C GLU A 35 -15.80 -9.47 3.74
N LEU A 36 -15.19 -9.42 4.93
CA LEU A 36 -15.21 -10.52 5.89
C LEU A 36 -16.32 -10.32 6.92
N GLU A 37 -17.47 -10.98 6.72
CA GLU A 37 -18.63 -10.95 7.64
C GLU A 37 -18.33 -11.32 9.12
N VAL A 38 -17.14 -11.85 9.40
CA VAL A 38 -16.67 -12.28 10.72
C VAL A 38 -15.88 -11.21 11.49
N LEU A 39 -15.56 -10.07 10.86
CA LEU A 39 -14.70 -9.03 11.41
C LEU A 39 -15.38 -7.66 11.33
N VAL A 40 -15.24 -6.88 12.40
CA VAL A 40 -15.63 -5.47 12.41
C VAL A 40 -14.40 -4.65 12.75
N THR A 41 -13.99 -3.75 11.87
CA THR A 41 -12.87 -2.82 12.11
C THR A 41 -13.37 -1.40 12.26
N VAL A 42 -12.86 -0.70 13.26
CA VAL A 42 -13.15 0.72 13.52
C VAL A 42 -11.84 1.49 13.56
N ARG A 43 -11.83 2.66 12.94
CA ARG A 43 -10.74 3.64 13.07
C ARG A 43 -10.98 4.50 14.31
N GLU A 44 -10.02 4.49 15.25
CA GLU A 44 -10.11 5.17 16.54
C GLU A 44 -9.52 6.60 16.51
N ASN A 45 -8.79 6.96 15.45
CA ASN A 45 -8.33 8.33 15.21
C ASN A 45 -9.27 9.07 14.24
N ASP A 46 -9.90 10.14 14.73
CA ASP A 46 -10.84 10.99 13.99
C ASP A 46 -10.17 12.28 13.50
N ASP A 47 -8.86 12.21 13.28
CA ASP A 47 -8.04 13.36 12.93
C ASP A 47 -7.90 13.39 11.41
N ASP A 48 -8.66 14.28 10.78
CA ASP A 48 -8.48 14.73 9.39
C ASP A 48 -7.17 15.54 9.23
N SER A 49 -6.24 15.43 10.20
CA SER A 49 -4.93 16.07 10.23
C SER A 49 -3.90 15.28 9.42
N THR A 50 -4.36 14.63 8.35
CA THR A 50 -3.51 14.06 7.32
C THR A 50 -2.68 15.19 6.74
N ILE A 51 -1.41 15.24 7.13
CA ILE A 51 -0.44 16.03 6.37
C ILE A 51 -0.32 15.30 5.03
N ASP A 52 -0.24 16.02 3.91
CA ASP A 52 -0.35 15.48 2.54
C ASP A 52 0.51 14.24 2.22
N SER A 53 1.53 13.93 3.06
CA SER A 53 2.44 12.78 2.93
C SER A 53 2.49 11.83 4.13
N ILE A 54 1.77 12.11 5.23
CA ILE A 54 1.81 11.31 6.47
C ILE A 54 0.40 11.01 6.96
N THR A 55 0.09 9.72 7.08
CA THR A 55 -1.19 9.23 7.60
C THR A 55 -0.94 8.25 8.73
N GLN A 56 -1.48 8.52 9.92
CA GLN A 56 -1.54 7.53 10.99
C GLN A 56 -2.88 6.79 10.94
N ASN A 57 -2.84 5.47 11.09
CA ASN A 57 -4.00 4.59 11.15
C ASN A 57 -4.03 3.89 12.49
N VAL A 58 -4.97 4.28 13.36
CA VAL A 58 -5.24 3.61 14.62
C VAL A 58 -6.51 2.79 14.46
N LEU A 59 -6.37 1.48 14.31
CA LEU A 59 -7.45 0.57 13.97
C LEU A 59 -7.68 -0.45 15.10
N MET A 60 -8.96 -0.72 15.37
CA MET A 60 -9.40 -1.75 16.29
C MET A 60 -10.34 -2.70 15.55
N SER A 61 -9.94 -3.97 15.43
CA SER A 61 -10.74 -5.02 14.82
C SER A 61 -11.28 -5.97 15.89
N THR A 62 -12.56 -6.32 15.80
CA THR A 62 -13.21 -7.31 16.66
C THR A 62 -13.66 -8.49 15.81
N THR A 63 -13.24 -9.70 16.20
CA THR A 63 -13.79 -10.93 15.62
C THR A 63 -15.12 -11.24 16.27
N ILE A 64 -16.20 -11.32 15.49
CA ILE A 64 -17.57 -11.43 16.02
C ILE A 64 -17.77 -12.71 16.84
N GLU A 65 -17.33 -13.85 16.31
CA GLU A 65 -17.56 -15.16 16.93
C GLU A 65 -16.83 -15.34 18.27
N THR A 66 -15.59 -14.85 18.36
CA THR A 66 -14.72 -15.05 19.53
C THR A 66 -14.67 -13.83 20.44
N SER A 67 -15.23 -12.69 20.01
CA SER A 67 -15.08 -11.38 20.66
C SER A 67 -13.64 -10.95 20.91
N VAL A 68 -12.67 -11.55 20.20
CA VAL A 68 -11.25 -11.19 20.30
C VAL A 68 -11.04 -9.84 19.63
N LYS A 69 -10.41 -8.92 20.37
CA LYS A 69 -10.03 -7.59 19.88
C LYS A 69 -8.57 -7.58 19.47
N LYS A 70 -8.29 -7.00 18.31
CA LYS A 70 -6.97 -6.73 17.78
C LYS A 70 -6.81 -5.23 17.59
N GLU A 71 -5.63 -4.71 17.90
CA GLU A 71 -5.30 -3.32 17.61
C GLU A 71 -4.06 -3.21 16.72
N SER A 72 -4.11 -2.25 15.80
CA SER A 72 -3.06 -1.90 14.86
C SER A 72 -2.86 -0.39 14.94
N ASN A 73 -1.62 0.06 15.15
CA ASN A 73 -1.24 1.46 15.09
C ASN A 73 -0.08 1.59 14.11
N THR A 74 -0.35 2.20 12.96
CA THR A 74 0.59 2.24 11.84
C THR A 74 0.69 3.67 11.31
N VAL A 75 1.91 4.14 11.04
CA VAL A 75 2.16 5.40 10.33
C VAL A 75 2.62 5.10 8.92
N MET A 76 1.96 5.71 7.95
CA MET A 76 2.29 5.63 6.54
C MET A 76 2.92 6.96 6.09
N PHE A 77 4.00 6.87 5.34
CA PHE A 77 4.70 7.96 4.68
C PHE A 77 4.60 7.76 3.18
N SER A 78 4.30 8.81 2.43
CA SER A 78 4.19 8.70 0.97
C SER A 78 4.84 9.90 0.29
N GLU A 79 5.67 9.63 -0.71
CA GLU A 79 6.34 10.66 -1.50
C GLU A 79 6.30 10.28 -2.98
N PHE A 80 5.91 11.24 -3.82
CA PHE A 80 5.97 11.12 -5.27
C PHE A 80 7.03 12.07 -5.80
N CYS A 81 7.94 11.55 -6.62
CA CYS A 81 9.00 12.32 -7.24
C CYS A 81 8.77 12.37 -8.74
N GLU A 82 8.62 13.58 -9.29
CA GLU A 82 8.58 13.78 -10.73
C GLU A 82 10.00 13.65 -11.30
N ARG A 83 10.08 13.24 -12.57
CA ARG A 83 11.34 13.11 -13.31
C ARG A 83 12.25 14.34 -13.18
N ASP A 84 11.65 15.52 -13.19
CA ASP A 84 12.38 16.80 -13.22
C ASP A 84 12.98 17.18 -11.85
N ASP A 85 12.56 16.54 -10.77
CA ASP A 85 13.01 16.84 -9.41
C ASP A 85 14.34 16.14 -9.04
N ILE A 86 14.74 15.10 -9.79
CA ILE A 86 15.88 14.25 -9.42
C ILE A 86 16.92 14.20 -10.54
N PRO A 87 18.14 14.74 -10.31
CA PRO A 87 19.25 14.61 -11.24
C PRO A 87 19.56 13.12 -11.46
N CYS A 88 19.52 12.68 -12.73
CA CYS A 88 19.72 11.29 -13.18
C CYS A 88 18.51 10.34 -13.04
N SER A 89 17.31 10.84 -12.71
CA SER A 89 16.11 10.01 -12.85
C SER A 89 15.63 10.01 -14.31
N ASP A 90 15.49 8.83 -14.89
CA ASP A 90 14.91 8.69 -16.22
C ASP A 90 13.37 8.75 -16.21
N ARG A 91 12.73 8.67 -15.03
CA ARG A 91 11.27 8.44 -14.88
C ARG A 91 10.70 8.93 -13.55
N ASP A 92 9.39 9.12 -13.52
CA ASP A 92 8.63 9.32 -12.29
C ASP A 92 8.60 8.05 -11.44
N TYR A 93 8.63 8.23 -10.13
CA TYR A 93 8.38 7.15 -9.18
C TYR A 93 7.73 7.69 -7.91
N GLY A 94 7.03 6.81 -7.20
CA GLY A 94 6.52 7.10 -5.86
C GLY A 94 6.93 6.00 -4.89
N VAL A 95 7.11 6.38 -3.64
CA VAL A 95 7.42 5.46 -2.54
C VAL A 95 6.38 5.64 -1.44
N VAL A 96 5.88 4.53 -0.92
CA VAL A 96 5.03 4.50 0.27
C VAL A 96 5.71 3.62 1.30
N GLY A 97 6.09 4.18 2.44
CA GLY A 97 6.60 3.47 3.60
C GLY A 97 5.51 3.36 4.67
N SER A 98 5.54 2.29 5.45
CA SER A 98 4.59 2.04 6.52
C SER A 98 5.31 1.37 7.68
N GLU A 99 5.14 1.87 8.90
CA GLU A 99 5.78 1.34 10.11
C GLU A 99 4.78 1.33 11.27
N PHE A 100 4.86 0.32 12.13
CA PHE A 100 4.06 0.27 13.34
C PHE A 100 4.56 1.28 14.39
N VAL A 101 3.65 1.74 15.24
CA VAL A 101 3.97 2.64 16.36
C VAL A 101 4.10 1.84 17.64
N ASP A 102 5.30 1.86 18.23
CA ASP A 102 5.57 1.10 19.46
C ASP A 102 5.07 1.79 20.73
N ASN A 103 5.21 3.11 20.78
CA ASN A 103 4.78 3.93 21.91
C ASN A 103 4.06 5.18 21.41
N ASP A 104 2.83 5.34 21.85
CA ASP A 104 1.97 6.47 21.55
C ASP A 104 1.23 6.88 22.84
N GLU A 105 1.47 8.11 23.30
CA GLU A 105 0.83 8.65 24.50
C GLU A 105 -0.66 8.97 24.27
N ARG A 106 -1.03 9.30 23.02
CA ARG A 106 -2.42 9.60 22.63
C ARG A 106 -3.22 8.30 22.44
N TYR A 107 -2.60 7.29 21.84
CA TYR A 107 -3.19 5.98 21.55
C TYR A 107 -2.38 4.82 22.15
N SER A 108 -2.30 4.76 23.48
CA SER A 108 -1.49 3.77 24.17
C SER A 108 -2.04 2.33 24.05
N TYR A 109 -1.12 1.39 23.79
CA TYR A 109 -1.39 -0.04 23.67
C TYR A 109 -2.03 -0.64 24.94
N ARG A 110 -3.05 -1.49 24.79
CA ARG A 110 -3.84 -2.09 25.91
C ARG A 110 -3.69 -3.61 25.93
N PRO A 111 -2.56 -4.16 26.43
CA PRO A 111 -2.24 -5.59 26.32
C PRO A 111 -3.22 -6.53 27.01
N LYS A 112 -3.95 -6.06 28.02
CA LYS A 112 -4.94 -6.88 28.75
C LYS A 112 -6.28 -6.97 28.04
N GLU A 113 -6.54 -6.06 27.10
CA GLU A 113 -7.83 -5.93 26.42
C GLU A 113 -7.75 -6.34 24.95
N ARG A 114 -6.56 -6.21 24.33
CA ARG A 114 -6.39 -6.26 22.88
C ARG A 114 -5.07 -6.92 22.51
N VAL A 115 -5.10 -7.75 21.48
CA VAL A 115 -3.91 -8.35 20.87
C VAL A 115 -3.28 -7.34 19.91
N ARG A 116 -1.98 -7.10 20.03
CA ARG A 116 -1.25 -6.20 19.13
C ARG A 116 -1.06 -6.85 17.76
N LYS A 117 -1.22 -6.06 16.70
CA LYS A 117 -0.89 -6.42 15.33
C LYS A 117 0.07 -5.36 14.79
N ASP A 118 1.34 -5.72 14.66
CA ASP A 118 2.36 -4.88 14.07
C ASP A 118 2.51 -5.21 12.59
N VAL A 119 2.41 -4.16 11.75
CA VAL A 119 2.59 -4.25 10.31
C VAL A 119 3.57 -3.18 9.89
N ASN A 120 4.53 -3.54 9.05
CA ASN A 120 5.34 -2.59 8.34
C ASN A 120 5.53 -3.03 6.89
N GLY A 121 5.88 -2.08 6.04
CA GLY A 121 6.25 -2.36 4.67
C GLY A 121 6.59 -1.15 3.84
N VAL A 122 7.15 -1.43 2.66
CA VAL A 122 7.55 -0.40 1.71
C VAL A 122 7.07 -0.81 0.34
N ILE A 123 6.59 0.19 -0.38
CA ILE A 123 6.05 0.09 -1.70
C ILE A 123 6.73 1.09 -2.58
N GLU A 124 7.12 0.64 -3.76
CA GLU A 124 7.57 1.49 -4.83
C GLU A 124 6.62 1.37 -6.01
N VAL A 125 6.26 2.52 -6.58
CA VAL A 125 5.52 2.65 -7.82
C VAL A 125 6.40 3.32 -8.85
N ARG A 126 6.69 2.65 -9.97
CA ARG A 126 7.56 3.19 -11.03
C ARG A 126 7.03 2.82 -12.40
N GLY A 127 7.19 3.72 -13.37
CA GLY A 127 6.90 3.45 -14.77
C GLY A 127 8.01 2.65 -15.44
N TYR A 128 7.65 1.78 -16.40
CA TYR A 128 8.61 1.03 -17.20
C TYR A 128 8.24 1.04 -18.69
N ASN A 129 9.22 1.25 -19.57
CA ASN A 129 9.03 1.01 -21.00
C ASN A 129 9.36 -0.46 -21.28
N ARG A 130 8.38 -1.22 -21.76
CA ARG A 130 8.64 -2.55 -22.29
C ARG A 130 9.68 -2.42 -23.42
N PRO A 131 10.81 -3.15 -23.40
CA PRO A 131 11.72 -3.15 -24.54
C PRO A 131 10.94 -3.62 -25.77
N LYS A 132 11.04 -2.88 -26.88
CA LYS A 132 10.45 -3.29 -28.16
C LYS A 132 11.09 -4.62 -28.59
N GLY A 133 10.34 -5.71 -28.40
CA GLY A 133 10.54 -7.01 -29.04
C GLY A 133 11.74 -7.83 -28.57
N TYR A 134 11.48 -8.85 -27.75
CA TYR A 134 11.90 -10.21 -28.10
C TYR A 134 10.70 -11.14 -27.91
N PHE A 135 10.21 -11.66 -29.03
CA PHE A 135 9.38 -12.86 -29.08
C PHE A 135 10.04 -13.96 -28.25
N LEU A 136 9.38 -14.44 -27.19
CA LEU A 136 9.43 -15.86 -26.87
C LEU A 136 8.25 -16.48 -27.60
N ALA A 137 8.56 -17.17 -28.69
CA ALA A 137 7.61 -17.91 -29.48
C ALA A 137 6.92 -18.96 -28.60
N HIS A 138 5.64 -18.75 -28.28
CA HIS A 138 4.66 -19.82 -28.21
C HIS A 138 3.28 -19.21 -28.44
N PHE A 139 2.65 -19.62 -29.54
CA PHE A 139 1.35 -19.20 -30.05
C PHE A 139 1.33 -17.82 -30.71
N GLY A 140 1.66 -17.85 -32.00
CA GLY A 140 1.49 -16.70 -32.89
C GLY A 140 0.02 -16.34 -33.06
N LEU A 141 -0.25 -15.05 -32.90
CA LEU A 141 -1.08 -14.21 -33.76
C LEU A 141 -0.74 -12.77 -33.35
N ASP A 142 -0.24 -12.00 -34.31
CA ASP A 142 0.20 -10.61 -34.15
C ASP A 142 -1.02 -9.69 -34.32
N LEU A 143 -1.36 -8.95 -33.27
CA LEU A 143 -2.28 -7.81 -33.34
C LEU A 143 -1.69 -6.71 -32.48
N GLY A 144 -1.02 -5.77 -33.15
CA GLY A 144 -0.38 -4.63 -32.52
C GLY A 144 -1.38 -3.74 -31.79
N PHE A 145 -1.01 -3.34 -30.58
CA PHE A 145 -1.58 -2.19 -29.89
C PHE A 145 -0.43 -1.33 -29.36
N ASP A 146 -0.47 -0.07 -29.75
CA ASP A 146 0.48 0.99 -29.40
C ASP A 146 0.05 1.66 -28.08
N GLY A 147 1.04 2.01 -27.26
CA GLY A 147 0.87 2.90 -26.10
C GLY A 147 0.03 2.39 -24.94
N ALA A 148 0.66 1.74 -23.97
CA ALA A 148 0.17 1.75 -22.58
C ALA A 148 1.37 1.90 -21.64
N GLU A 149 1.31 2.91 -20.76
CA GLU A 149 2.22 2.97 -19.62
C GLU A 149 1.77 1.93 -18.59
N HIS A 150 2.74 1.27 -17.98
CA HIS A 150 2.52 0.22 -17.00
C HIS A 150 3.26 0.58 -15.71
N GLY A 151 2.50 0.80 -14.64
CA GLY A 151 2.99 0.94 -13.28
C GLY A 151 3.21 -0.42 -12.63
N PHE A 152 4.12 -0.47 -11.66
CA PHE A 152 4.32 -1.64 -10.81
C PHE A 152 4.11 -1.27 -9.34
N PHE A 153 3.80 -2.26 -8.52
CA PHE A 153 3.70 -2.15 -7.07
C PHE A 153 4.66 -3.17 -6.42
N GLN A 154 5.48 -2.71 -5.48
CA GLN A 154 6.28 -3.58 -4.61
C GLN A 154 5.58 -3.70 -3.25
N ASP A 155 5.37 -4.88 -2.69
CA ASP A 155 4.90 -5.05 -1.30
C ASP A 155 6.05 -5.59 -0.45
N ILE A 156 6.32 -4.98 0.71
CA ILE A 156 7.24 -5.54 1.71
C ILE A 156 6.49 -5.69 3.04
N THR A 157 5.46 -6.54 3.12
CA THR A 157 4.84 -6.79 4.42
C THR A 157 5.69 -7.76 5.27
N ARG A 158 6.19 -7.32 6.43
CA ARG A 158 6.73 -8.22 7.48
C ARG A 158 5.75 -8.28 8.65
N TRP A 159 5.33 -9.51 8.96
CA TRP A 159 4.54 -9.82 10.15
C TRP A 159 5.49 -10.10 11.32
N SER A 160 5.37 -9.36 12.42
CA SER A 160 5.91 -9.79 13.72
C SER A 160 4.81 -10.44 14.54
N SER A 161 5.00 -11.72 14.87
CA SER A 161 4.21 -12.50 15.84
C SER A 161 4.69 -12.25 17.26
#